data_AF-A0A9E1B8N4-F1
#
_entry.id   AF-A0A9E1B8N4-F1
#
_cell.length_a   1.000
_cell.length_b   1.000
_cell.length_c   1.000
_cell.angle_alpha   90.00
_cell.angle_beta   90.00
_cell.angle_gamma   90.00
#
_symmetry.space_group_name_H-M   'P 1'
#
loop_
_entity.id
_entity.type
_entity.pdbx_description
1 polymer ?
#
loop_
_entity_poly.entity_id
_entity_poly.type
_entity_poly.pdbx_seq_one_letter_code
_entity_poly.pdbx_strand_id
1 'polypeptide(L)'
;MAKKGGLGRGLSAILEDVEQAYSKEIANLNDSEIVEEINIDEILPNPYQPRTHFDEEALKELSASIKRHGLIQPIIVIKKDDGYMLIAGERRYRATKMLGASKIKAIIADIKSQNLRELA
;
A
#
# COMPACT_ATOMS: atom_id res chain seq x y z
N MET A 1 -5.21 41.74 13.26
CA MET A 1 -4.39 40.51 13.38
C MET A 1 -4.89 39.50 12.36
N ALA A 2 -3.99 38.97 11.53
CA ALA A 2 -4.29 38.26 10.29
C ALA A 2 -4.86 36.85 10.50
N LYS A 3 -5.90 36.48 9.76
CA LYS A 3 -6.30 35.08 9.56
C LYS A 3 -5.89 34.67 8.15
N LYS A 4 -4.70 34.05 8.05
CA LYS A 4 -4.21 33.40 6.82
C LYS A 4 -5.22 32.32 6.41
N GLY A 5 -5.96 32.56 5.33
CA GLY A 5 -6.79 31.57 4.67
C GLY A 5 -5.89 30.58 3.95
N GLY A 6 -5.52 29.50 4.64
CA GLY A 6 -4.72 28.42 4.09
C GLY A 6 -5.53 27.61 3.09
N LEU A 7 -4.98 27.46 1.89
CA LEU A 7 -5.32 26.46 0.88
C LEU A 7 -5.48 25.09 1.56
N GLY A 8 -6.69 24.59 1.78
CA GLY A 8 -6.82 23.37 2.60
C GLY A 8 -8.16 22.63 2.54
N ARG A 9 -9.01 22.88 1.56
CA ARG A 9 -10.27 22.12 1.40
C ARG A 9 -10.44 21.44 0.04
N GLY A 10 -9.69 21.85 -0.99
CA GLY A 10 -9.74 21.22 -2.31
C GLY A 10 -8.87 19.97 -2.41
N LEU A 11 -7.70 19.96 -1.77
CA LEU A 11 -6.74 18.84 -1.85
C LEU A 11 -7.23 17.59 -1.13
N SER A 12 -7.90 17.71 0.03
CA SER A 12 -8.46 16.56 0.75
C SER A 12 -9.56 15.87 -0.04
N ALA A 13 -10.42 16.65 -0.72
CA ALA A 13 -11.47 16.11 -1.57
C ALA A 13 -10.89 15.39 -2.79
N ILE A 14 -9.85 15.95 -3.40
CA ILE A 14 -9.14 15.30 -4.52
C ILE A 14 -8.41 14.03 -4.05
N LEU A 15 -7.77 14.05 -2.88
CA LEU A 15 -7.11 12.85 -2.32
C LEU A 15 -8.11 11.75 -2.00
N GLU A 16 -9.29 12.10 -1.47
CA GLU A 16 -10.37 11.17 -1.17
C GLU A 16 -11.02 10.63 -2.46
N ASP A 17 -11.19 11.47 -3.48
CA ASP A 17 -11.64 11.07 -4.81
C ASP A 17 -10.61 10.17 -5.50
N VAL A 18 -9.32 10.43 -5.33
CA VAL A 18 -8.22 9.62 -5.84
C VAL A 18 -8.16 8.29 -5.11
N GLU A 19 -8.26 8.26 -3.77
CA GLU A 19 -8.35 7.02 -2.99
C GLU A 19 -9.59 6.21 -3.38
N GLN A 20 -10.74 6.86 -3.61
CA GLN A 20 -11.95 6.20 -4.08
C GLN A 20 -11.84 5.71 -5.53
N ALA A 21 -11.14 6.44 -6.41
CA ALA A 21 -10.85 6.01 -7.76
C ALA A 21 -9.92 4.79 -7.76
N TYR A 22 -8.84 4.81 -6.96
CA TYR A 22 -7.98 3.65 -6.73
C TYR A 22 -8.78 2.46 -6.17
N SER A 23 -9.65 2.70 -5.20
CA SER A 23 -10.50 1.65 -4.60
C SER A 23 -11.46 1.05 -5.63
N LYS A 24 -12.07 1.88 -6.48
CA LYS A 24 -12.99 1.45 -7.54
C LYS A 24 -12.26 0.78 -8.69
N GLU A 25 -11.11 1.28 -9.11
CA GLU A 25 -10.29 0.62 -10.12
C GLU A 25 -9.85 -0.75 -9.61
N ILE A 26 -9.37 -0.85 -8.37
CA ILE A 26 -9.05 -2.13 -7.73
C ILE A 26 -10.28 -3.04 -7.60
N ALA A 27 -11.46 -2.49 -7.30
CA ALA A 27 -12.71 -3.26 -7.22
C ALA A 27 -13.30 -3.67 -8.58
N ASN A 28 -12.92 -3.01 -9.68
CA ASN A 28 -13.33 -3.36 -11.04
C ASN A 28 -12.33 -4.28 -11.76
N LEU A 29 -11.15 -4.51 -11.17
CA LEU A 29 -10.30 -5.62 -11.57
C LEU A 29 -11.01 -6.89 -11.08
N ASN A 30 -11.45 -7.75 -12.01
CA ASN A 30 -12.08 -9.02 -11.66
C ASN A 30 -11.22 -9.74 -10.59
N ASP A 31 -11.82 -10.00 -9.42
CA ASP A 31 -11.19 -10.45 -8.16
C ASP A 31 -10.22 -11.64 -8.24
N SER A 32 -10.15 -12.34 -9.39
CA SER A 32 -9.35 -13.55 -9.58
C SER A 32 -8.05 -13.36 -10.39
N GLU A 33 -7.81 -12.22 -11.05
CA GLU A 33 -6.69 -12.14 -12.01
C GLU A 33 -5.48 -11.29 -11.58
N ILE A 34 -5.53 -10.55 -10.45
CA ILE A 34 -4.45 -9.59 -10.13
C ILE A 34 -3.92 -9.68 -8.69
N VAL A 35 -4.63 -10.36 -7.78
CA VAL A 35 -4.13 -10.59 -6.41
C VAL A 35 -3.34 -11.90 -6.37
N GLU A 36 -2.01 -11.79 -6.33
CA GLU A 36 -1.12 -12.93 -6.20
C GLU A 36 -0.59 -13.08 -4.77
N GLU A 37 -0.26 -14.31 -4.38
CA GLU A 37 0.49 -14.57 -3.15
C GLU A 37 1.99 -14.59 -3.44
N ILE A 38 2.68 -13.54 -3.01
CA ILE A 38 4.11 -13.34 -3.24
C ILE A 38 4.88 -13.68 -1.98
N ASN A 39 6.07 -14.27 -2.14
CA ASN A 39 6.97 -14.51 -1.02
C ASN A 39 7.41 -13.17 -0.41
N ILE A 40 7.32 -13.05 0.92
CA ILE A 40 7.65 -11.79 1.62
C ILE A 40 9.13 -11.41 1.41
N ASP A 41 9.99 -12.40 1.21
CA ASP A 41 11.42 -12.23 0.97
C ASP A 41 11.75 -11.73 -0.44
N GLU A 42 10.85 -11.89 -1.40
CA GLU A 42 10.99 -11.36 -2.77
C GLU A 42 10.53 -9.90 -2.89
N ILE A 43 9.95 -9.33 -1.82
CA ILE A 43 9.44 -7.97 -1.78
C ILE A 43 10.46 -7.04 -1.11
N LEU A 44 10.98 -6.12 -1.90
CA LEU A 44 11.87 -5.06 -1.46
C LEU A 44 11.07 -3.83 -1.01
N PRO A 45 11.36 -3.27 0.18
CA PRO A 45 10.71 -2.05 0.63
C PRO A 45 11.14 -0.85 -0.23
N ASN A 46 10.26 0.16 -0.34
CA ASN A 46 10.58 1.38 -1.08
C ASN A 46 11.64 2.22 -0.33
N PRO A 47 12.81 2.51 -0.90
CA PRO A 47 13.80 3.37 -0.27
C PRO A 47 13.35 4.84 -0.15
N TYR A 48 12.36 5.27 -0.94
CA TYR A 48 11.84 6.63 -0.94
C TYR A 48 10.64 6.84 -0.03
N GLN A 49 10.43 5.95 0.95
CA GLN A 49 9.26 6.02 1.82
C GLN A 49 9.26 7.30 2.67
N PRO A 50 8.28 8.21 2.51
CA PRO A 50 8.26 9.51 3.21
C PRO A 50 8.00 9.34 4.72
N ARG A 51 7.36 8.23 5.12
CA ARG A 51 7.09 7.91 6.52
C ARG A 51 8.22 7.06 7.09
N THR A 52 9.03 7.66 7.96
CA THR A 52 10.14 7.00 8.65
C THR A 52 9.79 6.57 10.08
N HIS A 53 8.79 7.20 10.69
CA HIS A 53 8.35 6.88 12.06
C HIS A 53 7.11 5.98 12.03
N PHE A 54 7.21 4.81 12.65
CA PHE A 54 6.12 3.87 12.81
C PHE A 54 5.91 3.61 14.30
N ASP A 55 4.67 3.78 14.74
CA ASP A 55 4.25 3.36 16.06
C ASP A 55 4.24 1.83 16.13
N GLU A 56 5.10 1.26 16.99
CA GLU A 56 5.22 -0.18 17.17
C GLU A 56 3.96 -0.80 17.78
N GLU A 57 3.25 -0.10 18.66
CA GLU A 57 2.01 -0.62 19.26
C GLU A 57 0.94 -0.77 18.19
N ALA A 58 0.77 0.26 17.36
CA ALA A 58 -0.18 0.22 16.25
C ALA A 58 0.18 -0.83 15.18
N LEU A 59 1.47 -1.18 15.02
CA LEU A 59 1.90 -2.28 14.16
C LEU A 59 1.59 -3.66 14.78
N LYS A 60 1.76 -3.81 16.10
CA LYS A 60 1.40 -5.04 16.83
C LYS A 60 -0.11 -5.28 16.81
N GLU A 61 -0.92 -4.25 16.94
CA GLU A 61 -2.37 -4.37 16.80
C GLU A 61 -2.77 -4.80 15.38
N LEU A 62 -2.14 -4.20 14.36
CA LEU A 62 -2.38 -4.57 12.97
C LEU A 62 -1.96 -6.01 12.68
N SER A 63 -0.81 -6.45 13.22
CA SER A 63 -0.36 -7.84 13.07
C SER A 63 -1.31 -8.81 13.76
N ALA A 64 -1.79 -8.51 14.96
CA ALA A 64 -2.80 -9.31 15.66
C ALA A 64 -4.13 -9.37 14.89
N SER A 65 -4.52 -8.28 14.22
CA SER A 65 -5.69 -8.26 13.35
C SER A 65 -5.51 -9.13 12.11
N ILE A 66 -4.39 -8.99 11.40
CA ILE A 66 -4.03 -9.79 10.22
C ILE A 66 -3.95 -11.28 10.58
N LYS A 67 -3.44 -11.63 11.76
CA LYS A 67 -3.39 -13.02 12.25
C LYS A 67 -4.79 -13.62 12.44
N ARG A 68 -5.76 -12.82 12.90
CA ARG A 68 -7.13 -13.29 13.19
C ARG A 68 -8.02 -13.35 11.95
N HIS A 69 -7.96 -12.32 11.10
CA HIS A 69 -8.88 -12.12 9.99
C HIS A 69 -8.24 -12.33 8.61
N GLY A 70 -6.92 -12.56 8.56
CA GLY A 70 -6.15 -12.53 7.34
C GLY A 70 -5.88 -11.12 6.84
N LEU A 71 -5.11 -11.03 5.77
CA LEU A 71 -4.89 -9.75 5.08
C LEU A 71 -6.10 -9.45 4.18
N ILE A 72 -6.99 -8.58 4.67
CA ILE A 72 -8.21 -8.16 3.94
C ILE A 72 -7.84 -7.34 2.70
N GLN A 73 -6.90 -6.40 2.86
CA GLN A 73 -6.48 -5.53 1.76
C GLN A 73 -5.06 -5.91 1.29
N PRO A 74 -4.87 -6.29 0.02
CA PRO A 74 -3.56 -6.69 -0.51
C PRO A 74 -2.61 -5.50 -0.62
N ILE A 75 -1.31 -5.74 -0.47
CA ILE A 75 -0.28 -4.72 -0.71
C ILE A 75 -0.14 -4.44 -2.21
N ILE A 76 0.43 -3.29 -2.58
CA ILE A 76 0.68 -2.97 -3.99
C ILE A 76 2.18 -3.04 -4.22
N VAL A 77 2.57 -3.85 -5.20
CA VAL A 77 3.96 -4.03 -5.62
C VAL A 77 4.08 -3.75 -7.11
N ILE A 78 5.30 -3.45 -7.55
CA ILE A 78 5.64 -3.43 -8.97
C ILE A 78 6.69 -4.50 -9.24
N LYS A 79 6.59 -5.14 -10.40
CA LYS A 79 7.59 -6.13 -10.82
C LYS A 79 8.89 -5.42 -11.20
N LYS A 80 10.01 -5.94 -10.70
CA LYS A 80 11.39 -5.54 -11.02
C LYS A 80 12.15 -6.76 -11.57
N ASP A 81 13.35 -6.52 -12.10
CA ASP A 81 14.16 -7.58 -12.70
C ASP A 81 14.50 -8.70 -11.69
N ASP A 82 14.74 -8.33 -10.42
CA ASP A 82 15.15 -9.25 -9.34
C ASP A 82 14.04 -9.54 -8.31
N GLY A 83 12.76 -9.26 -8.63
CA GLY A 83 11.64 -9.54 -7.71
C GLY A 83 10.55 -8.47 -7.73
N TYR A 84 10.10 -8.05 -6.55
CA TYR A 84 9.01 -7.10 -6.40
C TYR A 84 9.43 -5.91 -5.54
N MET A 85 9.02 -4.70 -5.92
CA MET A 85 9.21 -3.51 -5.10
C MET A 85 7.87 -3.06 -4.54
N LEU A 86 7.81 -2.87 -3.23
CA LEU A 86 6.62 -2.34 -2.57
C LEU A 86 6.39 -0.89 -2.98
N ILE A 87 5.17 -0.57 -3.43
CA ILE A 87 4.73 0.80 -3.70
C ILE A 87 3.87 1.31 -2.57
N ALA A 88 2.91 0.49 -2.11
CA ALA A 88 1.96 0.88 -1.07
C ALA A 88 1.66 -0.28 -0.10
N GLY A 89 1.36 0.09 1.14
CA GLY A 89 1.01 -0.87 2.19
C GLY A 89 2.16 -1.28 3.11
N GLU A 90 3.19 -0.43 3.27
CA GLU A 90 4.35 -0.67 4.16
C GLU A 90 3.96 -1.17 5.56
N ARG A 91 2.91 -0.60 6.17
CA ARG A 91 2.42 -1.05 7.50
C ARG A 91 1.90 -2.49 7.46
N ARG A 92 1.20 -2.87 6.38
CA ARG A 92 0.68 -4.23 6.18
C ARG A 92 1.83 -5.20 5.92
N TYR A 93 2.78 -4.83 5.05
CA TYR A 93 4.00 -5.62 4.82
C TYR A 93 4.77 -5.87 6.13
N ARG A 94 5.05 -4.81 6.91
CA ARG A 94 5.74 -4.94 8.20
C ARG A 94 4.97 -5.79 9.21
N ALA A 95 3.66 -5.56 9.36
CA ALA A 95 2.83 -6.32 10.27
C ALA A 95 2.81 -7.81 9.89
N THR A 96 2.69 -8.13 8.60
CA THR A 96 2.74 -9.52 8.10
C THR A 96 4.13 -10.14 8.27
N LYS A 97 5.21 -9.37 8.06
CA LYS A 97 6.59 -9.81 8.32
C LYS A 97 6.83 -10.09 9.80
N MET A 98 6.27 -9.28 10.70
CA MET A 98 6.32 -9.50 12.16
C MET A 98 5.59 -10.78 12.59
N LEU A 99 4.60 -11.24 11.82
CA LEU A 99 3.93 -12.53 12.08
C LEU A 99 4.76 -13.73 11.64
N GLY A 100 5.85 -13.54 10.89
CA GLY A 100 6.63 -14.63 10.31
C GLY A 100 5.90 -15.38 9.18
N ALA A 101 4.95 -14.72 8.51
CA ALA A 101 4.27 -15.33 7.37
C ALA A 101 5.25 -15.48 6.19
N SER A 102 5.13 -16.57 5.42
CA SER A 102 5.99 -16.79 4.25
C SER A 102 5.52 -16.03 3.02
N LYS A 103 4.21 -15.80 2.91
CA LYS A 103 3.57 -15.17 1.76
C LYS A 103 2.64 -14.04 2.16
N ILE A 104 2.43 -13.10 1.24
CA ILE A 104 1.50 -11.99 1.40
C ILE A 104 0.71 -11.75 0.12
N LYS A 105 -0.58 -11.42 0.26
CA LYS A 105 -1.42 -11.04 -0.88
C LYS A 105 -0.99 -9.68 -1.42
N ALA A 106 -0.68 -9.62 -2.70
CA ALA A 106 -0.16 -8.45 -3.36
C ALA A 106 -0.80 -8.26 -4.75
N ILE A 107 -1.02 -7.00 -5.12
CA ILE A 107 -1.42 -6.57 -6.45
C ILE A 107 -0.15 -6.16 -7.19
N ILE A 108 0.12 -6.79 -8.33
CA ILE A 108 1.25 -6.42 -9.19
C ILE A 108 0.79 -5.32 -10.15
N ALA A 109 1.20 -4.09 -9.88
CA ALA A 109 0.95 -2.95 -10.76
C ALA A 109 1.92 -2.97 -11.97
N ASP A 110 1.38 -2.82 -13.18
CA ASP A 110 2.18 -2.66 -14.41
C ASP A 110 2.53 -1.18 -14.62
N ILE A 111 3.84 -0.90 -14.65
CA ILE A 111 4.44 0.42 -14.84
C ILE A 111 4.24 0.96 -16.27
N LYS A 112 3.70 0.15 -17.20
CA LYS A 112 3.28 0.65 -18.53
C LYS A 112 2.20 1.73 -18.45
N SER A 113 1.51 1.88 -17.32
CA SER A 113 0.63 3.00 -17.06
C SER A 113 1.45 4.26 -16.73
N GLN A 114 1.32 5.30 -17.56
CA GLN A 114 2.02 6.60 -17.47
C GLN A 114 1.84 7.39 -16.15
N ASN A 115 1.24 6.81 -15.11
CA ASN A 115 0.77 7.50 -13.90
C ASN A 115 1.70 7.39 -12.68
N LEU A 116 2.82 6.67 -12.75
CA LEU A 116 3.75 6.54 -11.60
C LEU A 116 4.48 7.84 -11.20
N ARG A 117 4.34 8.92 -11.98
CA ARG A 117 4.92 10.24 -11.65
C ARG A 117 4.08 11.05 -10.64
N GLU A 118 2.84 10.65 -10.36
CA GLU A 118 1.96 11.38 -9.43
C GLU A 118 1.99 10.80 -8.00
N LEU A 119 2.72 9.69 -7.78
CA LEU A 119 2.73 8.93 -6.52
C LEU A 119 3.96 9.18 -5.62
N ALA A 120 4.85 10.12 -5.96
CA ALA A 120 6.07 10.45 -5.22
C ALA A 120 5.93 11.71 -4.36
#